data_AF-A0A3M6YYP4-F1
#
_entry.id   AF-A0A3M6YYP4-F1
#
_cell.length_a   1.000
_cell.length_b   1.000
_cell.length_c   1.000
_cell.angle_alpha   90.00
_cell.angle_beta   90.00
_cell.angle_gamma   90.00
#
_symmetry.space_group_name_H-M   'P 1'
#
loop_
_entity.id
_entity.type
_entity.pdbx_description
1 polymer ?
#
loop_
_entity_poly.entity_id
_entity_poly.type
_entity_poly.pdbx_seq_one_letter_code
_entity_poly.pdbx_strand_id
1 'polypeptide(L)'
;MNENLVERFRAGGRNSFFGRQEVQFYAMPQQLNTRIREYFTDAAKTVSESDWTSRPEIPTSAEVLDEEGGNSSSGSDIIEIVPNKRYGAWGSKEAYLGAHYELLREDAVKPLRDAVGVVRGMPFADENALNGAVGIYDKVHVCAFTASTRGLAIRITFSLQRTGKKILWEQSKRLISGSLVVMTPAQDIFKSKAIVATVAARPLDGLNMNPPEIDLFVARAEEMELDPAMEFVMVEERTGFYEADRHTLLALQKMTGEPFPLSDHLVQAETHIPPPGYIQEAPKLDISSVLRNNKHEAYEAVDIINAWPSQPPSDLDASQLAALQRILAKRLAIVQGPPGTGKTHVSVEAIKVMLANRKVDDPPIIIACQTNHALDQILRHIAQFEPEFVRLGGRSKDRDVIKKRSLHAVKEEMEVTPPAGCLKPNARKKMKALEKEMALIMTPLKPSSDPLDFRMLESFGLLTKNQADSLEKGASEWVQAALGNPNSARSSPFNVWMGNALSSVPVKQQPEEFGFEYEEADLAFEQLKEIEAENQTKDDEDFETLRGETYPLADNFTYKKPPGMTEAKIHETAIAALKQQDMWKIAEPHRGVVYRYLQ
;
A
#
# COMPACT_ATOMS: atom_id res chain seq x y z
N MET A 1 -32.62 -16.34 5.65
CA MET A 1 -32.39 -15.51 4.43
C MET A 1 -30.92 -15.19 4.17
N ASN A 2 -30.12 -16.23 3.93
CA ASN A 2 -28.98 -16.27 2.99
C ASN A 2 -29.12 -17.53 2.10
N GLU A 3 -30.35 -18.06 2.02
CA GLU A 3 -30.69 -19.36 1.40
C GLU A 3 -30.59 -19.35 -0.13
N ASN A 4 -30.46 -18.19 -0.77
CA ASN A 4 -30.47 -18.07 -2.24
C ASN A 4 -29.08 -18.06 -2.89
N LEU A 5 -28.00 -18.25 -2.14
CA LEU A 5 -26.65 -18.41 -2.71
C LEU A 5 -26.35 -19.88 -3.04
N VAL A 6 -27.25 -20.55 -3.76
CA VAL A 6 -27.01 -21.91 -4.29
C VAL A 6 -26.34 -21.79 -5.65
N GLU A 7 -25.02 -21.99 -5.68
CA GLU A 7 -24.26 -22.61 -6.78
C GLU A 7 -22.76 -22.46 -6.48
N ARG A 8 -22.17 -23.41 -5.75
CA ARG A 8 -20.72 -23.50 -5.58
C ARG A 8 -20.34 -24.98 -5.65
N PHE A 9 -19.62 -25.34 -6.71
CA PHE A 9 -18.86 -26.58 -6.93
C PHE A 9 -19.64 -27.89 -7.21
N ARG A 10 -19.99 -28.15 -8.48
CA ARG A 10 -20.27 -29.52 -8.96
C ARG A 10 -19.03 -30.11 -9.63
N ALA A 11 -18.54 -31.25 -9.15
CA ALA A 11 -17.44 -32.01 -9.75
C ALA A 11 -17.90 -33.42 -10.17
N GLY A 12 -17.37 -33.95 -11.28
CA GLY A 12 -17.73 -35.25 -11.86
C GLY A 12 -16.49 -36.06 -12.31
N GLY A 13 -16.47 -37.34 -11.90
CA GLY A 13 -15.39 -38.37 -11.85
C GLY A 13 -14.42 -38.57 -13.02
N ARG A 14 -13.09 -38.64 -12.74
CA ARG A 14 -12.15 -39.62 -13.34
C ARG A 14 -10.75 -39.71 -12.67
N ASN A 15 -10.16 -40.91 -12.71
CA ASN A 15 -9.01 -41.39 -11.92
C ASN A 15 -7.63 -41.30 -12.60
N SER A 16 -6.57 -41.06 -11.81
CA SER A 16 -5.20 -41.55 -12.06
C SER A 16 -4.38 -41.67 -10.76
N PHE A 17 -3.47 -42.65 -10.72
CA PHE A 17 -2.86 -43.27 -9.52
C PHE A 17 -1.51 -42.68 -9.08
N PHE A 18 -1.33 -42.53 -7.75
CA PHE A 18 -0.05 -42.72 -7.06
C PHE A 18 -0.28 -43.32 -5.65
N GLY A 19 0.33 -44.48 -5.37
CA GLY A 19 0.65 -44.94 -4.01
C GLY A 19 -0.48 -45.09 -2.97
N ARG A 20 -1.39 -46.05 -3.17
CA ARG A 20 -2.29 -46.68 -2.17
C ARG A 20 -3.03 -45.75 -1.17
N GLN A 21 -3.63 -44.66 -1.64
CA GLN A 21 -4.95 -44.20 -1.21
C GLN A 21 -5.45 -43.17 -2.24
N GLU A 22 -6.59 -43.44 -2.88
CA GLU A 22 -7.15 -42.61 -3.96
C GLU A 22 -7.58 -41.23 -3.45
N VAL A 23 -6.93 -40.16 -3.90
CA VAL A 23 -7.40 -38.77 -3.73
C VAL A 23 -7.63 -38.19 -5.13
N GLN A 24 -8.90 -37.94 -5.48
CA GLN A 24 -9.32 -37.43 -6.79
C GLN A 24 -9.16 -35.90 -6.87
N PHE A 25 -8.28 -35.42 -7.76
CA PHE A 25 -8.23 -34.01 -8.18
C PHE A 25 -8.95 -33.81 -9.51
N TYR A 26 -9.95 -32.92 -9.54
CA TYR A 26 -10.74 -32.59 -10.73
C TYR A 26 -10.17 -31.37 -11.46
N ALA A 27 -9.64 -31.56 -12.68
CA ALA A 27 -9.30 -30.45 -13.59
C ALA A 27 -10.36 -30.34 -14.71
N MET A 28 -11.29 -29.39 -14.57
CA MET A 28 -12.27 -29.03 -15.60
C MET A 28 -11.65 -28.16 -16.70
N PRO A 29 -12.16 -28.19 -17.96
CA PRO A 29 -11.89 -27.12 -18.91
C PRO A 29 -12.39 -25.82 -18.28
N GLN A 30 -11.49 -24.85 -18.14
CA GLN A 30 -11.72 -23.64 -17.37
C GLN A 30 -12.92 -22.86 -17.95
N GLN A 31 -14.08 -22.95 -17.29
CA GLN A 31 -15.23 -22.10 -17.58
C GLN A 31 -14.95 -20.71 -17.00
N LEU A 32 -15.16 -19.67 -17.81
CA LEU A 32 -15.01 -18.29 -17.34
C LEU A 32 -16.02 -18.03 -16.21
N ASN A 33 -15.53 -17.89 -14.98
CA ASN A 33 -16.34 -17.47 -13.85
C ASN A 33 -16.36 -15.93 -13.79
N THR A 34 -17.46 -15.32 -14.24
CA THR A 34 -17.64 -13.86 -14.27
C THR A 34 -18.04 -13.28 -12.92
N ARG A 35 -18.38 -14.09 -11.92
CA ARG A 35 -18.98 -13.61 -10.66
C ARG A 35 -18.09 -12.66 -9.88
N ILE A 36 -16.77 -12.90 -9.84
CA ILE A 36 -15.83 -11.97 -9.19
C ILE A 36 -15.86 -10.62 -9.91
N ARG A 37 -15.90 -10.63 -11.25
CA ARG A 37 -15.98 -9.40 -12.05
C ARG A 37 -17.30 -8.69 -11.82
N GLU A 38 -18.41 -9.42 -11.86
CA GLU A 38 -19.75 -8.89 -11.59
C GLU A 38 -19.82 -8.25 -10.21
N TYR A 39 -19.30 -8.93 -9.18
CA TYR A 39 -19.18 -8.40 -7.82
C TYR A 39 -18.44 -7.05 -7.77
N PHE A 40 -17.26 -6.95 -8.39
CA PHE A 40 -16.53 -5.67 -8.44
C PHE A 40 -17.25 -4.60 -9.28
N THR A 41 -17.94 -4.97 -10.35
CA THR A 41 -18.71 -4.00 -11.16
C THR A 41 -19.98 -3.52 -10.47
N ASP A 42 -20.62 -4.36 -9.66
CA ASP A 42 -21.83 -3.98 -8.93
C ASP A 42 -21.49 -3.16 -7.70
N ALA A 43 -20.41 -3.50 -6.99
CA ALA A 43 -19.87 -2.68 -5.91
C ALA A 43 -19.50 -1.25 -6.36
N ALA A 44 -19.06 -1.08 -7.62
CA ALA A 44 -18.78 0.23 -8.20
C ALA A 44 -20.05 1.05 -8.53
N LYS A 45 -21.23 0.42 -8.60
CA LYS A 45 -22.51 1.09 -8.88
C LYS A 45 -23.26 1.48 -7.60
N THR A 46 -22.99 0.83 -6.47
CA THR A 46 -23.69 1.02 -5.19
C THR A 46 -23.13 2.17 -4.35
N VAL A 47 -22.41 3.13 -4.94
CA VAL A 47 -21.91 4.30 -4.22
C VAL A 47 -23.09 5.18 -3.80
N SER A 48 -23.46 5.08 -2.53
CA SER A 48 -24.31 6.03 -1.83
C SER A 48 -23.69 7.43 -1.91
N GLU A 49 -24.49 8.45 -2.25
CA GLU A 49 -24.09 9.87 -2.23
C GLU A 49 -24.01 10.43 -0.78
N SER A 50 -23.45 9.65 0.14
CA SER A 50 -23.12 10.13 1.48
C SER A 50 -21.66 10.60 1.52
N ASP A 51 -21.40 11.72 2.20
CA ASP A 51 -20.07 12.37 2.20
C ASP A 51 -18.91 11.41 2.54
N TRP A 52 -19.11 10.49 3.48
CA TRP A 52 -18.06 9.56 3.95
C TRP A 52 -17.81 8.36 3.02
N THR A 53 -18.79 7.96 2.20
CA THR A 53 -18.65 6.81 1.28
C THR A 53 -17.89 7.16 0.00
N SER A 54 -17.81 8.46 -0.34
CA SER A 54 -17.03 8.96 -1.48
C SER A 54 -15.62 9.42 -1.11
N ARG A 55 -15.26 9.42 0.18
CA ARG A 55 -13.93 9.86 0.61
C ARG A 55 -12.83 8.96 0.06
N PRO A 56 -11.69 9.54 -0.37
CA PRO A 56 -10.59 8.77 -0.93
C PRO A 56 -9.89 7.89 0.11
N GLU A 57 -9.34 6.79 -0.37
CA GLU A 57 -8.63 5.80 0.42
C GLU A 57 -7.44 6.37 1.19
N ILE A 58 -6.68 7.27 0.55
CA ILE A 58 -5.55 7.99 1.14
C ILE A 58 -6.02 9.41 1.49
N PRO A 59 -5.61 9.99 2.63
CA PRO A 59 -6.00 11.34 3.00
C PRO A 59 -5.66 12.40 1.96
N THR A 60 -6.54 13.39 1.86
CA THR A 60 -6.34 14.51 0.93
C THR A 60 -5.35 15.51 1.51
N SER A 61 -4.84 16.37 0.64
CA SER A 61 -4.01 17.52 0.97
C SER A 61 -4.75 18.45 1.91
N ALA A 62 -6.04 18.69 1.65
CA ALA A 62 -6.91 19.50 2.49
C ALA A 62 -7.15 18.87 3.88
N GLU A 63 -7.34 17.54 3.96
CA GLU A 63 -7.51 16.81 5.22
C GLU A 63 -6.24 16.86 6.08
N VAL A 64 -5.06 16.85 5.46
CA VAL A 64 -3.75 16.94 6.13
C VAL A 64 -3.37 18.38 6.50
N LEU A 65 -3.79 19.38 5.71
CA LEU A 65 -3.54 20.81 5.99
C LEU A 65 -4.55 21.44 6.95
N ASP A 66 -5.60 20.68 7.31
CA ASP A 66 -6.76 21.11 8.12
C ASP A 66 -7.63 22.17 7.43
N GLU A 67 -7.78 22.06 6.11
CA GLU A 67 -8.56 22.97 5.27
C GLU A 67 -10.02 22.49 5.05
N GLU A 68 -10.30 21.20 5.32
CA GLU A 68 -11.66 20.62 5.18
C GLU A 68 -12.63 21.06 6.30
N GLY A 69 -12.16 21.79 7.32
CA GLY A 69 -12.98 22.38 8.40
C GLY A 69 -13.99 23.46 7.98
N GLY A 70 -14.32 23.54 6.69
CA GLY A 70 -15.29 24.46 6.12
C GLY A 70 -16.74 24.04 6.36
N ASN A 71 -17.22 24.14 7.59
CA ASN A 71 -18.63 24.42 7.92
C ASN A 71 -18.92 24.79 9.38
N SER A 72 -17.91 25.13 10.20
CA SER A 72 -18.15 25.90 11.42
C SER A 72 -17.99 27.39 11.09
N SER A 73 -19.09 28.13 11.10
CA SER A 73 -19.12 29.60 11.09
C SER A 73 -18.61 30.20 12.42
N SER A 74 -17.61 29.56 13.02
CA SER A 74 -16.98 29.91 14.28
C SER A 74 -15.57 29.33 14.21
N GLY A 75 -14.55 30.18 14.24
CA GLY A 75 -13.14 29.77 14.14
C GLY A 75 -12.66 28.94 15.33
N SER A 76 -13.23 27.75 15.48
CA SER A 76 -12.83 26.74 16.45
C SER A 76 -12.21 25.57 15.69
N ASP A 77 -10.97 25.23 16.04
CA ASP A 77 -10.16 24.09 15.58
C ASP A 77 -10.76 22.71 15.98
N ILE A 78 -12.09 22.57 15.96
CA ILE A 78 -12.82 21.41 16.47
C ILE A 78 -13.47 20.69 15.29
N ILE A 79 -12.98 19.48 15.01
CA ILE A 79 -13.63 18.56 14.08
C ILE A 79 -14.83 17.92 14.81
N GLU A 80 -16.04 18.21 14.34
CA GLU A 80 -17.27 17.67 14.94
C GLU A 80 -17.48 16.21 14.49
N ILE A 81 -17.15 15.25 15.36
CA ILE A 81 -17.34 13.82 15.10
C ILE A 81 -18.45 13.27 16.01
N VAL A 82 -19.30 12.42 15.44
CA VAL A 82 -20.34 11.72 16.20
C VAL A 82 -19.70 10.76 17.21
N PRO A 83 -19.94 10.90 18.53
CA PRO A 83 -19.35 10.02 19.52
C PRO A 83 -19.92 8.61 19.41
N ASN A 84 -19.10 7.60 19.72
CA ASN A 84 -19.55 6.22 19.73
C ASN A 84 -20.70 6.00 20.74
N LYS A 85 -21.80 5.42 20.25
CA LYS A 85 -22.96 5.07 21.06
C LYS A 85 -22.73 3.75 21.80
N ARG A 86 -22.39 3.85 23.09
CA ARG A 86 -22.15 2.69 23.98
C ARG A 86 -23.42 1.91 24.37
N TYR A 87 -24.59 2.54 24.30
CA TYR A 87 -25.85 1.96 24.76
C TYR A 87 -27.00 2.23 23.79
N GLY A 88 -27.78 1.19 23.51
CA GLY A 88 -28.98 1.26 22.67
C GLY A 88 -28.70 1.17 21.18
N ALA A 89 -29.78 1.03 20.40
CA ALA A 89 -29.73 0.84 18.95
C ALA A 89 -29.30 2.10 18.20
N TRP A 90 -28.62 1.93 17.08
CA TRP A 90 -28.40 2.98 16.08
C TRP A 90 -29.64 3.19 15.22
N GLY A 91 -29.83 4.41 14.71
CA GLY A 91 -31.02 4.77 13.92
C GLY A 91 -31.10 4.05 12.58
N SER A 92 -29.94 3.72 12.01
CA SER A 92 -29.84 2.92 10.79
C SER A 92 -28.46 2.26 10.69
N LYS A 93 -28.32 1.35 9.73
CA LYS A 93 -27.04 0.74 9.36
C LYS A 93 -26.03 1.80 8.91
N GLU A 94 -26.49 2.77 8.12
CA GLU A 94 -25.68 3.86 7.58
C GLU A 94 -25.17 4.76 8.70
N ALA A 95 -26.00 5.06 9.71
CA ALA A 95 -25.59 5.83 10.88
C ALA A 95 -24.51 5.09 11.70
N TYR A 96 -24.64 3.77 11.87
CA TYR A 96 -23.64 2.95 12.54
C TYR A 96 -22.31 2.95 11.78
N LEU A 97 -22.34 2.61 10.49
CA LEU A 97 -21.14 2.49 9.66
C LEU A 97 -20.44 3.83 9.49
N GLY A 98 -21.19 4.90 9.21
CA GLY A 98 -20.65 6.26 9.06
C GLY A 98 -19.99 6.76 10.33
N ALA A 99 -20.60 6.59 11.50
CA ALA A 99 -19.98 7.03 12.76
C ALA A 99 -18.68 6.28 13.06
N HIS A 100 -18.63 4.97 12.82
CA HIS A 100 -17.40 4.19 13.03
C HIS A 100 -16.34 4.50 11.97
N TYR A 101 -16.74 4.80 10.74
CA TYR A 101 -15.83 5.25 9.69
C TYR A 101 -15.17 6.58 10.06
N GLU A 102 -15.96 7.59 10.45
CA GLU A 102 -15.43 8.92 10.80
C GLU A 102 -14.51 8.86 12.02
N LEU A 103 -14.89 8.11 13.06
CA LEU A 103 -14.04 7.91 14.24
C LEU A 103 -12.72 7.25 13.88
N LEU A 104 -12.75 6.19 13.07
CA LEU A 104 -11.53 5.49 12.65
C LEU A 104 -10.68 6.34 11.70
N ARG A 105 -11.31 7.10 10.80
CA ARG A 105 -10.62 7.97 9.84
C ARG A 105 -9.85 9.06 10.58
N GLU A 106 -10.49 9.70 11.56
CA GLU A 106 -9.82 10.72 12.36
C GLU A 106 -8.69 10.12 13.20
N ASP A 107 -8.89 8.97 13.85
CA ASP A 107 -7.82 8.30 14.61
C ASP A 107 -6.61 7.96 13.74
N ALA A 108 -6.84 7.57 12.48
CA ALA A 108 -5.79 7.22 11.53
C ALA A 108 -5.08 8.42 10.90
N VAL A 109 -5.77 9.56 10.69
CA VAL A 109 -5.22 10.72 9.97
C VAL A 109 -4.71 11.82 10.90
N LYS A 110 -5.28 11.95 12.11
CA LYS A 110 -4.90 12.98 13.07
C LYS A 110 -3.40 13.01 13.38
N PRO A 111 -2.70 11.87 13.62
CA PRO A 111 -1.27 11.91 13.89
C PRO A 111 -0.46 12.54 12.76
N LEU A 112 -0.84 12.28 11.50
CA LEU A 112 -0.20 12.84 10.32
C LEU A 112 -0.46 14.35 10.20
N ARG A 113 -1.71 14.77 10.44
CA ARG A 113 -2.13 16.17 10.46
C ARG A 113 -1.37 16.96 11.52
N ASP A 114 -1.25 16.41 12.73
CA ASP A 114 -0.52 17.00 13.84
C ASP A 114 0.99 17.11 13.51
N ALA A 115 1.60 16.08 12.91
CA ALA A 115 2.99 16.11 12.48
C ALA A 115 3.27 17.22 11.45
N VAL A 116 2.41 17.35 10.44
CA VAL A 116 2.48 18.42 9.43
C VAL A 116 2.29 19.79 10.06
N GLY A 117 1.30 19.92 10.97
CA GLY A 117 1.03 21.18 11.69
C GLY A 117 2.22 21.64 12.54
N VAL A 118 2.91 20.71 13.20
CA VAL A 118 4.12 20.99 13.99
C VAL A 118 5.27 21.46 13.10
N VAL A 119 5.54 20.77 11.98
CA VAL A 119 6.62 21.16 11.04
C VAL A 119 6.31 22.51 10.39
N ARG A 120 5.04 22.78 10.07
CA ARG A 120 4.56 24.09 9.58
C ARG A 120 4.83 25.21 10.60
N GLY A 121 4.60 24.94 11.88
CA GLY A 121 4.84 25.89 12.98
C GLY A 121 6.31 26.06 13.36
N MET A 122 7.13 25.02 13.17
CA MET A 122 8.57 25.02 13.49
C MET A 122 9.44 24.50 12.32
N PRO A 123 9.55 25.23 11.19
CA PRO A 123 10.22 24.76 9.97
C PRO A 123 11.69 24.33 10.14
N PHE A 124 12.39 24.89 11.12
CA PHE A 124 13.83 24.69 11.35
C PHE A 124 14.15 23.80 12.56
N ALA A 125 13.13 23.19 13.19
CA ALA A 125 13.34 22.27 14.31
C ALA A 125 13.99 20.95 13.85
N ASP A 126 14.89 20.41 14.67
CA ASP A 126 15.39 19.05 14.50
C ASP A 126 14.39 18.04 15.09
N GLU A 127 14.59 16.74 14.83
CA GLU A 127 13.69 15.72 15.34
C GLU A 127 13.73 15.59 16.87
N ASN A 128 14.85 15.94 17.50
CA ASN A 128 15.01 15.92 18.96
C ASN A 128 14.11 16.96 19.63
N ALA A 129 13.92 18.13 19.02
CA ALA A 129 13.00 19.15 19.50
C ALA A 129 11.53 18.71 19.43
N LEU A 130 11.20 17.67 18.66
CA LEU A 130 9.85 17.14 18.45
C LEU A 130 9.61 15.78 19.11
N ASN A 131 10.39 15.47 20.16
CA ASN A 131 10.32 14.21 20.92
C ASN A 131 10.53 12.94 20.05
N GLY A 132 11.11 13.07 18.85
CA GLY A 132 11.38 11.95 17.94
C GLY A 132 10.14 11.28 17.33
N ALA A 133 8.92 11.73 17.60
CA ALA A 133 7.68 11.13 17.07
C ALA A 133 7.44 11.44 15.59
N VAL A 134 8.13 12.45 15.06
CA VAL A 134 8.02 12.92 13.67
C VAL A 134 9.37 12.76 12.98
N GLY A 135 9.38 12.07 11.84
CA GLY A 135 10.53 12.00 10.95
C GLY A 135 10.54 13.21 10.02
N ILE A 136 11.66 13.92 9.92
CA ILE A 136 11.80 15.08 9.03
C ILE A 136 12.98 14.87 8.10
N TYR A 137 12.74 14.99 6.80
CA TYR A 137 13.73 14.78 5.77
C TYR A 137 13.78 16.01 4.86
N ASP A 138 14.93 16.69 4.89
CA ASP A 138 15.20 17.85 4.03
C ASP A 138 15.85 17.41 2.71
N LYS A 139 16.01 18.35 1.77
CA LYS A 139 16.69 18.14 0.48
C LYS A 139 16.16 16.92 -0.29
N VAL A 140 14.85 16.74 -0.23
CA VAL A 140 14.19 15.63 -0.91
C VAL A 140 14.13 15.95 -2.40
N HIS A 141 14.68 15.08 -3.24
CA HIS A 141 14.72 15.25 -4.68
C HIS A 141 14.26 13.98 -5.39
N VAL A 142 13.50 14.12 -6.47
CA VAL A 142 13.13 13.00 -7.33
C VAL A 142 14.33 12.65 -8.23
N CYS A 143 14.81 11.41 -8.13
CA CYS A 143 15.97 10.94 -8.89
C CYS A 143 15.64 9.85 -9.91
N ALA A 144 14.47 9.20 -9.81
CA ALA A 144 14.01 8.22 -10.80
C ALA A 144 12.50 8.02 -10.71
N PHE A 145 11.95 7.23 -11.65
CA PHE A 145 10.67 6.55 -11.45
C PHE A 145 10.83 5.05 -11.71
N THR A 146 10.03 4.25 -11.01
CA THR A 146 10.04 2.78 -11.13
C THR A 146 8.68 2.29 -11.60
N ALA A 147 8.66 1.64 -12.76
CA ALA A 147 7.47 1.04 -13.34
C ALA A 147 7.32 -0.41 -12.83
N SER A 148 6.45 -0.62 -11.85
CA SER A 148 6.21 -1.93 -11.25
C SER A 148 4.83 -2.49 -11.57
N THR A 149 4.68 -3.80 -11.38
CA THR A 149 3.35 -4.44 -11.39
C THR A 149 2.44 -3.97 -10.24
N ARG A 150 3.00 -3.35 -9.19
CA ARG A 150 2.25 -2.74 -8.07
C ARG A 150 1.77 -1.32 -8.36
N GLY A 151 2.37 -0.63 -9.33
CA GLY A 151 2.10 0.78 -9.64
C GLY A 151 3.34 1.49 -10.18
N LEU A 152 3.19 2.77 -10.46
CA LEU A 152 4.27 3.68 -10.81
C LEU A 152 4.73 4.39 -9.53
N ALA A 153 5.99 4.17 -9.12
CA ALA A 153 6.57 4.85 -7.98
C ALA A 153 7.57 5.92 -8.44
N ILE A 154 7.71 6.99 -7.67
CA ILE A 154 8.84 7.90 -7.79
C ILE A 154 9.94 7.43 -6.85
N ARG A 155 11.19 7.55 -7.26
CA ARG A 155 12.34 7.34 -6.39
C ARG A 155 12.86 8.69 -5.94
N ILE A 156 13.07 8.81 -4.63
CA ILE A 156 13.59 10.03 -4.02
C ILE A 156 14.91 9.76 -3.31
N THR A 157 15.76 10.79 -3.29
CA THR A 157 16.89 10.92 -2.34
C THR A 157 16.55 11.94 -1.28
N PHE A 158 17.10 11.81 -0.07
CA PHE A 158 16.82 12.76 1.02
C PHE A 158 17.97 12.89 2.04
N SER A 159 17.92 13.93 2.86
CA SER A 159 18.93 14.25 3.88
C SER A 159 18.54 13.71 5.26
N LEU A 160 19.54 13.28 6.03
CA LEU A 160 19.40 12.89 7.44
C LEU A 160 19.86 13.99 8.40
N GLN A 161 20.08 15.20 7.89
CA GLN A 161 20.61 16.32 8.68
C GLN A 161 19.73 16.67 9.88
N ARG A 162 18.41 16.52 9.77
CA ARG A 162 17.44 16.76 10.86
C ARG A 162 17.42 15.67 11.93
N THR A 163 17.79 14.45 11.56
CA THR A 163 18.02 13.35 12.51
C THR A 163 19.36 13.54 13.23
N GLY A 164 20.37 14.05 12.52
CA GLY A 164 21.71 14.36 13.07
C GLY A 164 22.56 13.13 13.40
N LYS A 165 22.09 11.92 13.08
CA LYS A 165 22.75 10.63 13.38
C LYS A 165 22.62 9.67 12.20
N LYS A 166 23.48 8.65 12.15
CA LYS A 166 23.30 7.52 11.22
C LYS A 166 22.13 6.66 11.68
N ILE A 167 21.38 6.12 10.73
CA ILE A 167 20.27 5.22 11.02
C ILE A 167 20.71 3.79 10.72
N LEU A 168 20.50 2.88 11.67
CA LEU A 168 20.59 1.44 11.43
C LEU A 168 19.28 0.99 10.77
N TRP A 169 19.21 1.10 9.44
CA TRP A 169 17.98 0.93 8.69
C TRP A 169 17.34 -0.43 8.90
N GLU A 170 18.13 -1.49 9.02
CA GLU A 170 17.65 -2.83 9.31
C GLU A 170 16.84 -2.88 10.62
N GLN A 171 17.18 -2.05 11.60
CA GLN A 171 16.55 -2.03 12.92
C GLN A 171 15.55 -0.87 13.09
N SER A 172 15.32 -0.07 12.05
CA SER A 172 14.47 1.12 12.13
C SER A 172 13.08 0.88 11.56
N LYS A 173 12.07 1.37 12.30
CA LYS A 173 10.67 1.46 11.85
C LYS A 173 10.38 2.65 10.94
N ARG A 174 11.38 3.50 10.67
CA ARG A 174 11.24 4.63 9.75
C ARG A 174 10.96 4.12 8.34
N LEU A 175 10.07 4.82 7.66
CA LEU A 175 9.76 4.69 6.25
C LEU A 175 9.41 3.25 5.86
N ILE A 176 8.76 2.48 6.74
CA ILE A 176 8.31 1.12 6.40
C ILE A 176 7.32 1.15 5.23
N SER A 177 7.37 0.14 4.36
CA SER A 177 6.45 0.04 3.22
C SER A 177 5.00 0.08 3.70
N GLY A 178 4.20 0.97 3.11
CA GLY A 178 2.82 1.25 3.55
C GLY A 178 2.67 2.44 4.50
N SER A 179 3.76 2.97 5.07
CA SER A 179 3.70 4.21 5.87
C SER A 179 3.31 5.40 4.99
N LEU A 180 2.56 6.33 5.58
CA LEU A 180 2.27 7.62 4.95
C LEU A 180 3.41 8.60 5.19
N VAL A 181 3.72 9.36 4.15
CA VAL A 181 4.61 10.51 4.19
C VAL A 181 3.93 11.68 3.48
N VAL A 182 4.28 12.90 3.87
CA VAL A 182 3.77 14.11 3.22
C VAL A 182 4.94 14.94 2.76
N MET A 183 4.96 15.29 1.48
CA MET A 183 5.97 16.17 0.89
C MET A 183 5.39 17.56 0.64
N THR A 184 6.24 18.56 0.73
CA THR A 184 5.93 19.94 0.33
C THR A 184 7.15 20.52 -0.38
N PRO A 185 7.01 21.40 -1.38
CA PRO A 185 8.13 22.18 -1.86
C PRO A 185 8.82 22.90 -0.68
N ALA A 186 10.15 22.89 -0.65
CA ALA A 186 10.93 23.42 0.47
C ALA A 186 10.72 24.92 0.72
N GLN A 187 10.22 25.65 -0.28
CA GLN A 187 9.88 27.07 -0.15
C GLN A 187 8.46 27.30 0.42
N ASP A 188 7.57 26.32 0.28
CA ASP A 188 6.20 26.40 0.78
C ASP A 188 6.14 26.04 2.28
N ILE A 189 6.73 24.90 2.66
CA ILE A 189 6.68 24.34 4.03
C ILE A 189 5.23 24.21 4.53
N PHE A 190 4.40 23.47 3.79
CA PHE A 190 3.00 23.16 4.15
C PHE A 190 2.11 24.39 4.37
N LYS A 191 2.41 25.50 3.71
CA LYS A 191 1.55 26.69 3.73
C LYS A 191 0.35 26.53 2.83
N SER A 192 0.55 25.91 1.67
CA SER A 192 -0.48 25.73 0.65
C SER A 192 -0.40 24.41 -0.10
N LYS A 193 0.74 23.69 -0.02
CA LYS A 193 0.93 22.42 -0.70
C LYS A 193 1.26 21.31 0.29
N ALA A 194 0.53 20.20 0.18
CA ALA A 194 0.80 18.95 0.87
C ALA A 194 0.58 17.79 -0.10
N ILE A 195 1.66 17.11 -0.48
CA ILE A 195 1.63 15.98 -1.40
C ILE A 195 1.68 14.71 -0.56
N VAL A 196 0.54 14.06 -0.41
CA VAL A 196 0.45 12.82 0.35
C VAL A 196 0.95 11.66 -0.50
N ALA A 197 1.86 10.86 0.07
CA ALA A 197 2.42 9.68 -0.56
C ALA A 197 2.50 8.51 0.43
N THR A 198 2.63 7.31 -0.12
CA THR A 198 2.83 6.08 0.64
C THR A 198 4.19 5.51 0.28
N VAL A 199 4.95 5.03 1.26
CA VAL A 199 6.21 4.34 0.98
C VAL A 199 5.92 3.06 0.21
N ALA A 200 6.36 3.02 -1.06
CA ALA A 200 6.14 1.90 -1.96
C ALA A 200 7.10 0.75 -1.66
N ALA A 201 8.37 1.09 -1.45
CA ALA A 201 9.46 0.18 -1.12
C ALA A 201 10.60 0.94 -0.44
N ARG A 202 11.31 0.23 0.45
CA ARG A 202 12.45 0.75 1.22
C ARG A 202 13.66 -0.20 1.12
N PRO A 203 14.20 -0.41 -0.10
CA PRO A 203 15.29 -1.36 -0.29
C PRO A 203 16.50 -0.99 0.59
N LEU A 204 16.97 -1.92 1.41
CA LEU A 204 18.08 -1.67 2.35
C LEU A 204 19.34 -1.18 1.63
N ASP A 205 19.64 -1.72 0.44
CA ASP A 205 20.76 -1.26 -0.38
C ASP A 205 20.64 0.22 -0.73
N GLY A 206 19.44 0.72 -1.03
CA GLY A 206 19.18 2.12 -1.33
C GLY A 206 19.23 3.00 -0.08
N LEU A 207 18.70 2.53 1.04
CA LEU A 207 18.76 3.25 2.31
C LEU A 207 20.19 3.38 2.85
N ASN A 208 21.04 2.38 2.60
CA ASN A 208 22.45 2.37 2.99
C ASN A 208 23.35 3.23 2.06
N MET A 209 22.78 3.81 0.99
CA MET A 209 23.47 4.82 0.18
C MET A 209 23.57 6.16 0.93
N ASN A 210 24.43 7.05 0.44
CA ASN A 210 24.60 8.40 0.95
C ASN A 210 24.65 9.38 -0.24
N PRO A 211 23.52 10.00 -0.62
CA PRO A 211 22.25 10.05 0.10
C PRO A 211 21.41 8.75 0.04
N PRO A 212 20.56 8.48 1.06
CA PRO A 212 19.61 7.36 1.04
C PRO A 212 18.54 7.48 -0.05
N GLU A 213 18.06 6.35 -0.56
CA GLU A 213 17.00 6.24 -1.56
C GLU A 213 15.81 5.39 -1.11
N ILE A 214 14.58 5.85 -1.41
CA ILE A 214 13.34 5.06 -1.29
C ILE A 214 12.39 5.30 -2.46
N ASP A 215 11.43 4.39 -2.64
CA ASP A 215 10.37 4.52 -3.64
C ASP A 215 9.04 4.92 -2.96
N LEU A 216 8.34 5.89 -3.53
CA LEU A 216 7.05 6.41 -3.04
C LEU A 216 5.94 6.26 -4.09
N PHE A 217 4.75 5.86 -3.66
CA PHE A 217 3.52 6.01 -4.42
C PHE A 217 2.86 7.33 -4.07
N VAL A 218 2.79 8.25 -5.02
CA VAL A 218 2.05 9.50 -4.86
C VAL A 218 0.55 9.20 -4.93
N ALA A 219 -0.22 9.68 -3.97
CA ALA A 219 -1.66 9.40 -3.90
C ALA A 219 -2.44 9.99 -5.07
N ARG A 220 -2.05 11.19 -5.51
CA ARG A 220 -2.68 11.95 -6.60
C ARG A 220 -1.60 12.48 -7.53
N ALA A 221 -1.58 11.96 -8.76
CA ALA A 221 -0.52 12.26 -9.72
C ALA A 221 -0.52 13.75 -10.14
N GLU A 222 -1.67 14.42 -10.02
CA GLU A 222 -1.88 15.81 -10.40
C GLU A 222 -1.25 16.78 -9.38
N GLU A 223 -0.95 16.32 -8.17
CA GLU A 223 -0.32 17.12 -7.11
C GLU A 223 1.21 17.07 -7.15
N MET A 224 1.79 16.14 -7.91
CA MET A 224 3.24 15.93 -7.99
C MET A 224 3.80 16.37 -9.34
N GLU A 225 4.78 17.26 -9.29
CA GLU A 225 5.58 17.65 -10.45
C GLU A 225 6.87 16.82 -10.47
N LEU A 226 7.15 16.13 -11.59
CA LEU A 226 8.38 15.36 -11.78
C LEU A 226 9.53 16.27 -12.23
N ASP A 227 10.09 17.00 -11.27
CA ASP A 227 11.24 17.89 -11.49
C ASP A 227 12.42 17.50 -10.58
N PRO A 228 13.51 16.93 -11.13
CA PRO A 228 14.73 16.63 -10.38
C PRO A 228 15.43 17.87 -9.78
N ALA A 229 15.12 19.07 -10.25
CA ALA A 229 15.66 20.31 -9.73
C ALA A 229 14.88 20.86 -8.53
N MET A 230 13.61 20.47 -8.37
CA MET A 230 12.77 20.92 -7.25
C MET A 230 13.20 20.24 -5.96
N GLU A 231 13.32 21.04 -4.90
CA GLU A 231 13.62 20.58 -3.54
C GLU A 231 12.32 20.48 -2.74
N PHE A 232 12.14 19.34 -2.08
CA PHE A 232 11.02 19.09 -1.17
C PHE A 232 11.52 18.88 0.27
N VAL A 233 10.61 19.09 1.20
CA VAL A 233 10.70 18.60 2.58
C VAL A 233 9.67 17.48 2.72
N MET A 234 10.08 16.36 3.30
CA MET A 234 9.21 15.22 3.55
C MET A 234 9.06 15.00 5.06
N VAL A 235 7.83 14.75 5.49
CA VAL A 235 7.48 14.47 6.88
C VAL A 235 6.89 13.06 6.96
N GLU A 236 7.37 12.30 7.95
CA GLU A 236 6.86 10.99 8.33
C GLU A 236 6.24 11.06 9.73
N GLU A 237 5.06 10.48 9.87
CA GLU A 237 4.44 10.18 11.16
C GLU A 237 4.91 8.79 11.62
N ARG A 238 5.58 8.69 12.78
CA ARG A 238 6.28 7.46 13.21
C ARG A 238 5.53 6.60 14.23
N THR A 239 4.38 7.05 14.72
CA THR A 239 3.63 6.40 15.80
C THR A 239 2.49 5.51 15.30
N GLY A 240 1.87 5.86 14.16
CA GLY A 240 0.80 5.12 13.52
C GLY A 240 1.23 4.29 12.31
N PHE A 241 0.32 3.42 11.83
CA PHE A 241 0.49 2.69 10.58
C PHE A 241 -0.82 2.63 9.80
N TYR A 242 -1.05 3.69 9.02
CA TYR A 242 -2.30 3.95 8.30
C TYR A 242 -2.77 2.79 7.41
N GLU A 243 -1.86 2.02 6.83
CA GLU A 243 -2.19 0.87 5.96
C GLU A 243 -3.07 -0.16 6.68
N ALA A 244 -2.95 -0.31 8.00
CA ALA A 244 -3.81 -1.19 8.80
C ALA A 244 -5.27 -0.70 8.84
N ASP A 245 -5.47 0.61 9.02
CA ASP A 245 -6.79 1.23 9.09
C ASP A 245 -7.44 1.37 7.72
N ARG A 246 -6.63 1.64 6.69
CA ARG A 246 -7.03 1.77 5.29
C ARG A 246 -7.96 0.64 4.83
N HIS A 247 -7.58 -0.60 5.11
CA HIS A 247 -8.39 -1.76 4.72
C HIS A 247 -9.73 -1.83 5.43
N THR A 248 -9.77 -1.43 6.71
CA THR A 248 -10.99 -1.38 7.51
C THR A 248 -11.92 -0.26 7.03
N LEU A 249 -11.37 0.92 6.73
CA LEU A 249 -12.11 2.06 6.17
C LEU A 249 -12.80 1.68 4.84
N LEU A 250 -12.06 1.05 3.92
CA LEU A 250 -12.63 0.56 2.66
C LEU A 250 -13.70 -0.50 2.87
N ALA A 251 -13.54 -1.39 3.85
CA ALA A 251 -14.53 -2.41 4.17
C ALA A 251 -15.81 -1.77 4.72
N LEU A 252 -15.72 -0.76 5.59
CA LEU A 252 -16.86 0.00 6.10
C LEU A 252 -17.65 0.66 4.96
N GLN A 253 -16.96 1.31 4.02
CA GLN A 253 -17.58 1.92 2.84
C GLN A 253 -18.29 0.88 1.96
N LYS A 254 -17.66 -0.27 1.71
CA LYS A 254 -18.27 -1.37 0.92
C LYS A 254 -19.48 -1.98 1.61
N MET A 255 -19.41 -2.17 2.93
CA MET A 255 -20.52 -2.74 3.70
C MET A 255 -21.80 -1.93 3.61
N THR A 256 -21.76 -0.65 3.24
CA THR A 256 -22.95 0.17 2.97
C THR A 256 -23.83 -0.43 1.86
N GLY A 257 -23.21 -0.90 0.77
CA GLY A 257 -23.90 -1.49 -0.39
C GLY A 257 -24.19 -2.99 -0.26
N GLU A 258 -23.70 -3.65 0.80
CA GLU A 258 -23.80 -5.10 0.98
C GLU A 258 -24.69 -5.50 2.17
N PRO A 259 -25.18 -6.74 2.25
CA PRO A 259 -25.77 -7.25 3.48
C PRO A 259 -24.78 -7.10 4.64
N PHE A 260 -25.23 -6.54 5.77
CA PHE A 260 -24.40 -6.38 6.96
C PHE A 260 -24.70 -7.49 7.96
N PRO A 261 -23.83 -8.52 8.07
CA PRO A 261 -24.05 -9.61 9.00
C PRO A 261 -24.10 -9.09 10.43
N LEU A 262 -24.91 -9.72 11.28
CA LEU A 262 -25.10 -9.34 12.69
C LEU A 262 -25.69 -7.93 12.91
N SER A 263 -26.29 -7.31 11.88
CA SER A 263 -26.92 -5.99 12.00
C SER A 263 -27.99 -5.93 13.09
N ASP A 264 -28.79 -6.99 13.26
CA ASP A 264 -29.75 -7.13 14.38
C ASP A 264 -29.06 -6.90 15.75
N HIS A 265 -27.82 -7.37 15.90
CA HIS A 265 -27.09 -7.31 17.18
C HIS A 265 -26.24 -6.05 17.31
N LEU A 266 -25.56 -5.63 16.25
CA LEU A 266 -24.65 -4.48 16.27
C LEU A 266 -25.37 -3.14 16.11
N VAL A 267 -26.39 -3.08 15.25
CA VAL A 267 -27.15 -1.86 14.93
C VAL A 267 -28.42 -1.79 15.78
N GLN A 268 -29.22 -2.86 15.80
CA GLN A 268 -30.53 -2.85 16.48
C GLN A 268 -30.44 -3.23 17.96
N ALA A 269 -29.26 -3.63 18.43
CA ALA A 269 -28.99 -4.02 19.82
C ALA A 269 -29.89 -5.15 20.34
N GLU A 270 -30.32 -6.06 19.46
CA GLU A 270 -31.12 -7.23 19.85
C GLU A 270 -30.28 -8.21 20.68
N THR A 271 -30.79 -8.64 21.83
CA THR A 271 -30.09 -9.57 22.73
C THR A 271 -30.44 -11.03 22.48
N HIS A 272 -31.57 -11.30 21.82
CA HIS A 272 -32.02 -12.66 21.52
C HIS A 272 -31.27 -13.22 20.32
N ILE A 273 -30.48 -14.29 20.53
CA ILE A 273 -29.70 -14.94 19.48
C ILE A 273 -30.38 -16.28 19.12
N PRO A 274 -31.03 -16.38 17.94
CA PRO A 274 -31.60 -17.63 17.45
C PRO A 274 -30.50 -18.61 16.97
N PRO A 275 -30.85 -19.90 16.79
CA PRO A 275 -29.98 -20.84 16.10
C PRO A 275 -29.74 -20.45 14.64
N PRO A 276 -28.62 -20.84 14.02
CA PRO A 276 -28.38 -20.65 12.59
C PRO A 276 -29.47 -21.34 11.75
N GLY A 277 -29.82 -20.79 10.57
CA GLY A 277 -30.88 -21.35 9.72
C GLY A 277 -30.65 -22.82 9.35
N TYR A 278 -29.43 -23.18 8.96
CA TYR A 278 -29.06 -24.56 8.63
C TYR A 278 -29.18 -25.53 9.82
N ILE A 279 -29.02 -25.03 11.05
CA ILE A 279 -29.21 -25.82 12.29
C ILE A 279 -30.70 -25.91 12.65
N GLN A 280 -31.51 -24.89 12.37
CA GLN A 280 -32.96 -24.97 12.56
C GLN A 280 -33.60 -26.01 11.63
N GLU A 281 -33.13 -26.10 10.39
CA GLU A 281 -33.60 -27.08 9.39
C GLU A 281 -33.13 -28.50 9.73
N ALA A 282 -31.88 -28.65 10.15
CA ALA A 282 -31.26 -29.94 10.48
C ALA A 282 -30.52 -29.84 11.83
N PRO A 283 -31.23 -30.00 12.96
CA PRO A 283 -30.64 -29.80 14.30
C PRO A 283 -29.76 -30.94 14.77
N LYS A 284 -29.72 -32.07 14.04
CA LYS A 284 -28.97 -33.26 14.43
C LYS A 284 -27.56 -33.20 13.86
N LEU A 285 -26.56 -33.21 14.73
CA LEU A 285 -25.15 -33.26 14.36
C LEU A 285 -24.46 -34.51 14.93
N ASP A 286 -23.44 -34.98 14.23
CA ASP A 286 -22.48 -35.95 14.75
C ASP A 286 -21.47 -35.22 15.65
N ILE A 287 -21.48 -35.55 16.95
CA ILE A 287 -20.55 -35.02 17.96
C ILE A 287 -19.68 -36.11 18.58
N SER A 288 -19.64 -37.30 17.96
CA SER A 288 -18.83 -38.44 18.39
C SER A 288 -17.33 -38.16 18.40
N SER A 289 -16.88 -37.17 17.64
CA SER A 289 -15.48 -36.74 17.58
C SER A 289 -14.97 -36.09 18.87
N VAL A 290 -15.90 -35.64 19.75
CA VAL A 290 -15.60 -34.94 21.01
C VAL A 290 -16.05 -35.75 22.23
N LEU A 291 -17.19 -36.45 22.15
CA LEU A 291 -17.74 -37.23 23.25
C LEU A 291 -17.18 -38.66 23.24
N ARG A 292 -16.59 -39.11 24.36
CA ARG A 292 -15.90 -40.40 24.44
C ARG A 292 -16.88 -41.56 24.65
N ASN A 293 -16.69 -42.62 23.89
CA ASN A 293 -17.58 -43.79 23.90
C ASN A 293 -17.09 -44.90 24.84
N ASN A 294 -17.39 -44.79 26.14
CA ASN A 294 -17.14 -45.88 27.09
C ASN A 294 -18.35 -46.81 27.29
N LYS A 295 -19.52 -46.49 26.70
CA LYS A 295 -20.80 -47.16 26.99
C LYS A 295 -21.67 -47.51 25.77
N HIS A 296 -21.15 -47.44 24.54
CA HIS A 296 -21.91 -47.66 23.29
C HIS A 296 -23.07 -46.68 23.06
N GLU A 297 -23.01 -45.47 23.60
CA GLU A 297 -23.98 -44.41 23.28
C GLU A 297 -23.61 -43.80 21.91
N ALA A 298 -24.58 -43.77 20.99
CA ALA A 298 -24.39 -43.21 19.65
C ALA A 298 -24.59 -41.69 19.68
N TYR A 299 -23.50 -40.94 19.57
CA TYR A 299 -23.52 -39.47 19.46
C TYR A 299 -23.48 -38.97 18.00
N GLU A 300 -23.87 -39.82 17.06
CA GLU A 300 -23.84 -39.58 15.60
C GLU A 300 -24.97 -38.66 15.12
N ALA A 301 -26.03 -38.47 15.92
CA ALA A 301 -27.23 -37.72 15.53
C ALA A 301 -27.89 -36.99 16.71
N VAL A 302 -27.11 -36.14 17.39
CA VAL A 302 -27.55 -35.39 18.59
C VAL A 302 -28.27 -34.11 18.19
N ASP A 303 -29.49 -33.88 18.70
CA ASP A 303 -30.19 -32.61 18.55
C ASP A 303 -29.55 -31.56 19.49
N ILE A 304 -28.74 -30.68 18.89
CA ILE A 304 -27.96 -29.68 19.63
C ILE A 304 -28.80 -28.51 20.18
N ILE A 305 -30.06 -28.38 19.73
CA ILE A 305 -30.98 -27.32 20.16
C ILE A 305 -31.82 -27.80 21.34
N ASN A 306 -32.50 -28.94 21.19
CA ASN A 306 -33.55 -29.37 22.10
C ASN A 306 -33.16 -30.54 23.01
N ALA A 307 -32.16 -31.35 22.62
CA ALA A 307 -31.80 -32.58 23.33
C ALA A 307 -30.29 -32.75 23.51
N TRP A 308 -29.64 -31.73 24.09
CA TRP A 308 -28.22 -31.80 24.42
C TRP A 308 -27.97 -32.84 25.53
N PRO A 309 -26.97 -33.74 25.39
CA PRO A 309 -26.66 -34.76 26.38
C PRO A 309 -26.37 -34.15 27.75
N SER A 310 -26.98 -34.71 28.80
CA SER A 310 -26.71 -34.31 30.18
C SER A 310 -25.44 -35.00 30.69
N GLN A 311 -24.36 -34.25 30.88
CA GLN A 311 -23.06 -34.73 31.36
C GLN A 311 -22.48 -35.92 30.55
N PRO A 312 -22.26 -35.77 29.23
CA PRO A 312 -21.67 -36.83 28.44
C PRO A 312 -20.21 -37.09 28.89
N PRO A 313 -19.75 -38.35 28.88
CA PRO A 313 -18.34 -38.66 29.09
C PRO A 313 -17.49 -37.93 28.05
N SER A 314 -16.68 -36.97 28.51
CA SER A 314 -15.87 -36.09 27.66
C SER A 314 -14.62 -35.67 28.43
N ASP A 315 -13.59 -35.27 27.68
CA ASP A 315 -12.41 -34.59 28.26
C ASP A 315 -12.71 -33.12 28.60
N LEU A 316 -13.86 -32.60 28.14
CA LEU A 316 -14.32 -31.25 28.43
C LEU A 316 -15.06 -31.20 29.76
N ASP A 317 -14.77 -30.17 30.56
CA ASP A 317 -15.55 -29.90 31.76
C ASP A 317 -16.96 -29.36 31.43
N ALA A 318 -17.82 -29.24 32.45
CA ALA A 318 -19.20 -28.80 32.26
C ALA A 318 -19.33 -27.39 31.63
N SER A 319 -18.40 -26.48 31.95
CA SER A 319 -18.40 -25.12 31.38
C SER A 319 -17.96 -25.11 29.93
N GLN A 320 -16.98 -25.94 29.58
CA GLN A 320 -16.49 -26.14 28.23
C GLN A 320 -17.52 -26.83 27.34
N LEU A 321 -18.24 -27.82 27.86
CA LEU A 321 -19.38 -28.45 27.17
C LEU A 321 -20.51 -27.45 26.90
N ALA A 322 -20.84 -26.60 27.87
CA ALA A 322 -21.84 -25.55 27.68
C ALA A 322 -21.38 -24.52 26.63
N ALA A 323 -20.09 -24.17 26.60
CA ALA A 323 -19.51 -23.30 25.59
C ALA A 323 -19.57 -23.96 24.19
N LEU A 324 -19.22 -25.24 24.07
CA LEU A 324 -19.30 -26.01 22.83
C LEU A 324 -20.74 -26.05 22.30
N GLN A 325 -21.72 -26.39 23.14
CA GLN A 325 -23.13 -26.36 22.76
C GLN A 325 -23.53 -24.97 22.24
N ARG A 326 -23.13 -23.91 22.95
CA ARG A 326 -23.43 -22.53 22.55
C ARG A 326 -22.84 -22.18 21.20
N ILE A 327 -21.60 -22.57 20.91
CA ILE A 327 -20.93 -22.34 19.62
C ILE A 327 -21.69 -23.04 18.48
N LEU A 328 -22.12 -24.28 18.68
CA LEU A 328 -22.78 -25.07 17.65
C LEU A 328 -24.25 -24.65 17.43
N ALA A 329 -24.96 -24.28 18.50
CA ALA A 329 -26.40 -24.07 18.48
C ALA A 329 -26.84 -22.62 18.24
N LYS A 330 -25.93 -21.64 18.22
CA LYS A 330 -26.26 -20.20 18.11
C LYS A 330 -25.60 -19.56 16.91
N ARG A 331 -26.33 -18.67 16.21
CA ARG A 331 -25.77 -17.88 15.08
C ARG A 331 -24.64 -16.96 15.49
N LEU A 332 -24.60 -16.58 16.77
CA LEU A 332 -23.55 -15.79 17.40
C LEU A 332 -23.27 -16.36 18.79
N ALA A 333 -22.03 -16.77 19.05
CA ALA A 333 -21.62 -17.29 20.34
C ALA A 333 -20.48 -16.44 20.91
N ILE A 334 -20.74 -15.82 22.07
CA ILE A 334 -19.71 -15.18 22.89
C ILE A 334 -19.32 -16.17 23.98
N VAL A 335 -18.05 -16.55 24.02
CA VAL A 335 -17.48 -17.47 25.01
C VAL A 335 -16.40 -16.72 25.77
N GLN A 336 -16.63 -16.52 27.07
CA GLN A 336 -15.67 -15.92 27.97
C GLN A 336 -14.90 -17.02 28.71
N GLY A 337 -13.58 -16.97 28.65
CA GLY A 337 -12.72 -17.88 29.40
C GLY A 337 -11.55 -17.12 30.02
N PRO A 338 -11.34 -17.19 31.35
CA PRO A 338 -10.12 -16.70 31.99
C PRO A 338 -8.83 -17.34 31.38
N PRO A 339 -7.64 -16.82 31.73
CA PRO A 339 -6.38 -17.47 31.34
C PRO A 339 -6.34 -18.94 31.80
N GLY A 340 -5.89 -19.84 30.92
CA GLY A 340 -5.75 -21.27 31.24
C GLY A 340 -7.04 -22.11 31.19
N THR A 341 -8.22 -21.54 30.93
CA THR A 341 -9.50 -22.30 30.96
C THR A 341 -9.83 -23.07 29.67
N GLY A 342 -8.84 -23.33 28.82
CA GLY A 342 -9.03 -24.17 27.63
C GLY A 342 -9.84 -23.54 26.49
N LYS A 343 -9.87 -22.21 26.34
CA LYS A 343 -10.56 -21.54 25.19
C LYS A 343 -10.15 -22.13 23.84
N THR A 344 -8.84 -22.26 23.60
CA THR A 344 -8.27 -22.88 22.40
C THR A 344 -8.77 -24.31 22.23
N HIS A 345 -8.83 -25.09 23.31
CA HIS A 345 -9.29 -26.48 23.28
C HIS A 345 -10.77 -26.56 22.86
N VAL A 346 -11.65 -25.76 23.47
CA VAL A 346 -13.07 -25.70 23.09
C VAL A 346 -13.26 -25.27 21.64
N SER A 347 -12.51 -24.28 21.15
CA SER A 347 -12.57 -23.84 19.76
C SER A 347 -12.15 -24.96 18.78
N VAL A 348 -11.09 -25.70 19.11
CA VAL A 348 -10.61 -26.83 18.30
C VAL A 348 -11.66 -27.94 18.24
N GLU A 349 -12.26 -28.31 19.36
CA GLU A 349 -13.33 -29.32 19.40
C GLU A 349 -14.57 -28.85 18.62
N ALA A 350 -14.94 -27.58 18.71
CA ALA A 350 -16.05 -27.03 17.93
C ALA A 350 -15.79 -27.11 16.41
N ILE A 351 -14.57 -26.76 15.97
CA ILE A 351 -14.18 -26.85 14.56
C ILE A 351 -14.17 -28.31 14.09
N LYS A 352 -13.70 -29.23 14.94
CA LYS A 352 -13.70 -30.67 14.66
C LYS A 352 -15.13 -31.20 14.42
N VAL A 353 -16.10 -30.78 15.23
CA VAL A 353 -17.53 -31.09 15.01
C VAL A 353 -18.05 -30.45 13.73
N MET A 354 -17.75 -29.17 13.49
CA MET A 354 -18.20 -28.48 12.28
C MET A 354 -17.68 -29.14 11.01
N LEU A 355 -16.41 -29.59 10.99
CA LEU A 355 -15.81 -30.30 9.87
C LEU A 355 -16.42 -31.70 9.67
N ALA A 356 -16.66 -32.45 10.75
CA ALA A 356 -17.31 -33.77 10.68
C ALA A 356 -18.73 -33.70 10.08
N ASN A 357 -19.40 -32.56 10.23
CA ASN A 357 -20.76 -32.32 9.72
C ASN A 357 -20.78 -31.46 8.45
N ARG A 358 -19.62 -31.11 7.89
CA ARG A 358 -19.52 -30.24 6.71
C ARG A 358 -19.98 -30.96 5.45
N LYS A 359 -20.86 -30.32 4.68
CA LYS A 359 -21.31 -30.80 3.37
C LYS A 359 -20.34 -30.33 2.28
N VAL A 360 -20.35 -31.03 1.14
CA VAL A 360 -19.48 -30.72 -0.02
C VAL A 360 -19.63 -29.28 -0.49
N ASP A 361 -20.86 -28.76 -0.45
CA ASP A 361 -21.19 -27.41 -0.93
C ASP A 361 -21.08 -26.32 0.16
N ASP A 362 -20.72 -26.69 1.40
CA ASP A 362 -20.61 -25.72 2.50
C ASP A 362 -19.39 -24.79 2.32
N PRO A 363 -19.54 -23.50 2.68
CA PRO A 363 -18.42 -22.56 2.63
C PRO A 363 -17.27 -22.98 3.56
N PRO A 364 -16.04 -22.47 3.32
CA PRO A 364 -14.92 -22.72 4.21
C PRO A 364 -15.14 -22.08 5.59
N ILE A 365 -14.58 -22.71 6.62
CA ILE A 365 -14.50 -22.13 7.97
C ILE A 365 -13.35 -21.11 7.98
N ILE A 366 -13.66 -19.87 8.33
CA ILE A 366 -12.66 -18.79 8.47
C ILE A 366 -12.28 -18.65 9.93
N ILE A 367 -10.99 -18.73 10.22
CA ILE A 367 -10.42 -18.54 11.57
C ILE A 367 -9.61 -17.25 11.56
N ALA A 368 -9.95 -16.34 12.46
CA ALA A 368 -9.25 -15.07 12.63
C ALA A 368 -8.83 -14.91 14.10
N CYS A 369 -7.62 -14.42 14.32
CA CYS A 369 -7.04 -14.15 15.63
C CYS A 369 -6.31 -12.79 15.61
N GLN A 370 -6.19 -12.14 16.76
CA GLN A 370 -5.47 -10.87 16.89
C GLN A 370 -3.95 -11.02 16.62
N THR A 371 -3.35 -12.17 16.98
CA THR A 371 -1.91 -12.39 16.86
C THR A 371 -1.61 -13.62 16.01
N ASN A 372 -0.50 -13.57 15.26
CA ASN A 372 0.01 -14.70 14.48
C ASN A 372 0.26 -15.92 15.37
N HIS A 373 0.78 -15.72 16.58
CA HIS A 373 1.04 -16.81 17.52
C HIS A 373 -0.26 -17.55 17.93
N ALA A 374 -1.33 -16.83 18.24
CA ALA A 374 -2.61 -17.45 18.59
C ALA A 374 -3.21 -18.22 17.39
N LEU A 375 -3.08 -17.68 16.18
CA LEU A 375 -3.50 -18.36 14.96
C LEU A 375 -2.68 -19.64 14.71
N ASP A 376 -1.35 -19.55 14.78
CA ASP A 376 -0.44 -20.70 14.66
C ASP A 376 -0.79 -21.82 15.64
N GLN A 377 -1.04 -21.46 16.90
CA GLN A 377 -1.37 -22.43 17.93
C GLN A 377 -2.67 -23.18 17.62
N ILE A 378 -3.73 -22.47 17.24
CA ILE A 378 -5.01 -23.08 16.87
C ILE A 378 -4.84 -23.98 15.64
N LEU A 379 -4.17 -23.48 14.59
CA LEU A 379 -3.97 -24.24 13.36
C LEU A 379 -3.13 -25.50 13.57
N ARG A 380 -2.15 -25.47 14.48
CA ARG A 380 -1.34 -26.66 14.80
C ARG A 380 -2.18 -27.77 15.43
N HIS A 381 -3.19 -27.43 16.22
CA HIS A 381 -4.14 -28.41 16.74
C HIS A 381 -5.08 -28.94 15.66
N ILE A 382 -5.57 -28.05 14.78
CA ILE A 382 -6.45 -28.42 13.67
C ILE A 382 -5.74 -29.34 12.67
N ALA A 383 -4.47 -29.07 12.37
CA ALA A 383 -3.67 -29.83 11.42
C ALA A 383 -3.55 -31.33 11.75
N GLN A 384 -3.85 -31.72 12.98
CA GLN A 384 -3.84 -33.14 13.41
C GLN A 384 -5.01 -33.94 12.83
N PHE A 385 -6.12 -33.27 12.49
CA PHE A 385 -7.32 -33.92 11.95
C PHE A 385 -7.80 -33.30 10.62
N GLU A 386 -7.32 -32.10 10.27
CA GLU A 386 -7.62 -31.43 9.00
C GLU A 386 -6.33 -30.83 8.42
N PRO A 387 -5.61 -31.57 7.55
CA PRO A 387 -4.38 -31.07 6.94
C PRO A 387 -4.63 -30.09 5.77
N GLU A 388 -5.85 -30.03 5.21
CA GLU A 388 -6.16 -29.24 4.02
C GLU A 388 -6.65 -27.81 4.34
N PHE A 389 -5.94 -27.10 5.21
CA PHE A 389 -6.22 -25.67 5.49
C PHE A 389 -5.28 -24.75 4.70
N VAL A 390 -5.64 -23.47 4.58
CA VAL A 390 -4.77 -22.42 4.02
C VAL A 390 -4.61 -21.32 5.05
N ARG A 391 -3.36 -21.00 5.41
CA ARG A 391 -3.03 -19.84 6.25
C ARG A 391 -2.80 -18.61 5.38
N LEU A 392 -3.52 -17.54 5.67
CA LEU A 392 -3.27 -16.22 5.11
C LEU A 392 -2.23 -15.47 5.96
N GLY A 393 -1.24 -14.85 5.32
CA GLY A 393 -0.11 -14.17 5.96
C GLY A 393 1.18 -15.01 5.96
N GLY A 394 2.31 -14.37 5.65
CA GLY A 394 3.62 -15.02 5.53
C GLY A 394 4.33 -15.29 6.86
N ARG A 395 4.01 -14.49 7.90
CA ARG A 395 4.71 -14.54 9.19
C ARG A 395 4.21 -15.70 10.06
N SER A 396 5.02 -16.74 10.22
CA SER A 396 4.76 -17.91 11.07
C SER A 396 6.05 -18.42 11.70
N LYS A 397 6.02 -18.77 12.99
CA LYS A 397 7.15 -19.41 13.68
C LYS A 397 7.22 -20.92 13.47
N ASP A 398 6.11 -21.53 13.08
CA ASP A 398 6.06 -22.96 12.77
C ASP A 398 6.57 -23.19 11.35
N ARG A 399 7.79 -23.73 11.26
CA ARG A 399 8.48 -24.03 9.99
C ARG A 399 8.07 -25.35 9.34
N ASP A 400 7.32 -26.19 10.05
CA ASP A 400 7.08 -27.57 9.65
C ASP A 400 5.71 -27.73 8.99
N VAL A 401 4.65 -27.54 9.77
CA VAL A 401 3.28 -27.82 9.35
C VAL A 401 2.63 -26.56 8.79
N ILE A 402 2.72 -25.45 9.53
CA ILE A 402 1.97 -24.25 9.19
C ILE A 402 2.59 -23.52 7.99
N LYS A 403 3.92 -23.39 7.94
CA LYS A 403 4.61 -22.69 6.83
C LYS A 403 4.30 -23.31 5.46
N LYS A 404 4.23 -24.64 5.38
CA LYS A 404 3.86 -25.37 4.15
C LYS A 404 2.42 -25.11 3.70
N ARG A 405 1.55 -24.71 4.62
CA ARG A 405 0.14 -24.38 4.37
C ARG A 405 -0.10 -22.88 4.25
N SER A 406 0.94 -22.05 4.25
CA SER A 406 0.82 -20.64 3.88
C SER A 406 0.34 -20.51 2.44
N LEU A 407 -0.46 -19.48 2.15
CA LEU A 407 -0.98 -19.24 0.80
C LEU A 407 0.14 -19.18 -0.25
N HIS A 408 1.30 -18.62 0.11
CA HIS A 408 2.48 -18.57 -0.76
C HIS A 408 3.02 -19.96 -1.09
N ALA A 409 3.32 -20.77 -0.07
CA ALA A 409 3.84 -22.12 -0.27
C ALA A 409 2.87 -23.00 -1.07
N VAL A 410 1.57 -22.90 -0.77
CA VAL A 410 0.52 -23.62 -1.52
C VAL A 410 0.46 -23.15 -2.98
N LYS A 411 0.64 -21.85 -3.26
CA LYS A 411 0.70 -21.32 -4.62
C LYS A 411 1.97 -21.70 -5.38
N GLU A 412 3.11 -21.86 -4.70
CA GLU A 412 4.34 -22.34 -5.33
C GLU A 412 4.26 -23.82 -5.69
N GLU A 413 3.60 -24.61 -4.85
CA GLU A 413 3.38 -26.05 -5.07
C GLU A 413 2.31 -26.31 -6.14
N MET A 414 1.26 -25.49 -6.18
CA MET A 414 0.23 -25.58 -7.22
C MET A 414 0.73 -24.93 -8.51
N GLU A 415 0.82 -25.69 -9.61
CA GLU A 415 0.92 -25.10 -10.95
C GLU A 415 -0.40 -24.38 -11.30
N VAL A 416 -0.56 -23.15 -10.81
CA VAL A 416 -1.77 -22.35 -11.04
C VAL A 416 -1.76 -21.88 -12.50
N THR A 417 -2.37 -22.67 -13.36
CA THR A 417 -2.65 -22.24 -14.74
C THR A 417 -3.63 -21.07 -14.66
N PRO A 418 -3.36 -19.92 -15.33
CA PRO A 418 -4.26 -18.79 -15.31
C PRO A 418 -5.68 -19.23 -15.73
N PRO A 419 -6.74 -18.82 -15.01
CA PRO A 419 -8.10 -19.19 -15.37
C PRO A 419 -8.47 -18.67 -16.76
N ALA A 420 -9.36 -19.37 -17.47
CA ALA A 420 -9.84 -18.93 -18.78
C ALA A 420 -10.42 -17.52 -18.70
N GLY A 421 -10.06 -16.68 -19.68
CA GLY A 421 -10.43 -15.26 -19.72
C GLY A 421 -9.76 -14.38 -18.66
N CYS A 422 -8.66 -14.85 -18.06
CA CYS A 422 -7.79 -14.03 -17.23
C CYS A 422 -7.35 -12.76 -17.99
N LEU A 423 -7.61 -11.58 -17.41
CA LEU A 423 -7.24 -10.29 -17.99
C LEU A 423 -5.78 -9.90 -17.70
N LYS A 424 -5.07 -10.66 -16.86
CA LYS A 424 -3.69 -10.38 -16.44
C LYS A 424 -2.72 -10.18 -17.62
N PRO A 425 -2.73 -11.00 -18.69
CA PRO A 425 -1.84 -10.76 -19.84
C PRO A 425 -2.15 -9.45 -20.57
N ASN A 426 -3.43 -9.13 -20.77
CA ASN A 426 -3.86 -7.89 -21.42
C ASN A 426 -3.54 -6.67 -20.56
N ALA A 427 -3.76 -6.74 -19.25
CA ALA A 427 -3.39 -5.69 -18.30
C ALA A 427 -1.87 -5.46 -18.32
N ARG A 428 -1.05 -6.51 -18.26
CA ARG A 428 0.41 -6.41 -18.37
C ARG A 428 0.86 -5.78 -19.68
N LYS A 429 0.21 -6.12 -20.80
CA LYS A 429 0.50 -5.50 -22.10
C LYS A 429 0.19 -4.00 -22.09
N LYS A 430 -0.95 -3.60 -21.51
CA LYS A 430 -1.31 -2.18 -21.35
C LYS A 430 -0.34 -1.44 -20.44
N MET A 431 0.04 -2.02 -19.29
CA MET A 431 1.02 -1.43 -18.38
C MET A 431 2.36 -1.19 -19.09
N LYS A 432 2.87 -2.18 -19.84
CA LYS A 432 4.10 -2.03 -20.64
C LYS A 432 3.98 -0.97 -21.75
N ALA A 433 2.79 -0.74 -22.30
CA ALA A 433 2.58 0.29 -23.30
C ALA A 433 2.66 1.69 -22.66
N LEU A 434 1.97 1.88 -21.52
CA LEU A 434 2.02 3.12 -20.74
C LEU A 434 3.43 3.43 -20.22
N GLU A 435 4.15 2.40 -19.76
CA GLU A 435 5.54 2.51 -19.33
C GLU A 435 6.44 3.05 -20.46
N LYS A 436 6.30 2.51 -21.68
CA LYS A 436 7.06 3.00 -22.84
C LYS A 436 6.72 4.43 -23.22
N GLU A 437 5.45 4.81 -23.11
CA GLU A 437 4.99 6.17 -23.36
C GLU A 437 5.59 7.13 -22.33
N MET A 438 5.52 6.78 -21.04
CA MET A 438 6.15 7.56 -19.96
C MET A 438 7.67 7.67 -20.16
N ALA A 439 8.35 6.57 -20.46
CA ALA A 439 9.78 6.55 -20.73
C ALA A 439 10.18 7.41 -21.94
N LEU A 440 9.28 7.57 -22.92
CA LEU A 440 9.48 8.46 -24.06
C LEU A 440 9.31 9.93 -23.64
N ILE A 441 8.23 10.26 -22.92
CA ILE A 441 7.96 11.61 -22.40
C ILE A 441 9.10 12.09 -21.49
N MET A 442 9.65 11.20 -20.66
CA MET A 442 10.72 11.51 -19.71
C MET A 442 12.13 11.50 -20.32
N THR A 443 12.27 11.27 -21.63
CA THR A 443 13.58 11.33 -22.31
C THR A 443 14.37 12.63 -22.11
N PRO A 444 13.78 13.84 -22.03
CA PRO A 444 14.53 15.07 -21.77
C PRO A 444 15.25 15.06 -20.41
N LEU A 445 14.67 14.35 -19.45
CA LEU A 445 15.15 14.26 -18.08
C LEU A 445 16.02 13.01 -17.85
N LYS A 446 16.36 12.24 -18.89
CA LYS A 446 17.27 11.09 -18.70
C LYS A 446 18.70 11.56 -18.48
N PRO A 447 19.47 10.91 -17.59
CA PRO A 447 20.91 11.13 -17.48
C PRO A 447 21.59 11.02 -18.85
N SER A 448 22.27 12.09 -19.26
CA SER A 448 22.87 12.25 -20.58
C SER A 448 24.18 13.03 -20.47
N SER A 449 25.13 12.70 -21.35
CA SER A 449 26.35 13.47 -21.56
C SER A 449 26.16 14.72 -22.43
N ASP A 450 24.98 14.85 -23.05
CA ASP A 450 24.63 15.95 -23.95
C ASP A 450 23.51 16.83 -23.35
N PRO A 451 23.49 18.14 -23.67
CA PRO A 451 22.38 19.03 -23.30
C PRO A 451 21.07 18.64 -24.01
N LEU A 452 19.97 19.27 -23.59
CA LEU A 452 18.63 19.03 -24.12
C LEU A 452 18.61 19.07 -25.65
N ASP A 453 17.92 18.13 -26.29
CA ASP A 453 17.83 18.07 -27.74
C ASP A 453 16.96 19.21 -28.28
N PHE A 454 17.53 20.05 -29.14
CA PHE A 454 16.82 21.17 -29.77
C PHE A 454 15.63 20.72 -30.63
N ARG A 455 15.68 19.53 -31.25
CA ARG A 455 14.53 18.97 -32.01
C ARG A 455 13.42 18.51 -31.08
N MET A 456 13.77 18.08 -29.87
CA MET A 456 12.80 17.75 -28.84
C MET A 456 12.12 19.03 -28.32
N LEU A 457 12.86 20.11 -28.08
CA LEU A 457 12.28 21.41 -27.72
C LEU A 457 11.35 21.97 -28.81
N GLU A 458 11.68 21.77 -30.09
CA GLU A 458 10.79 22.06 -31.22
C GLU A 458 9.51 21.23 -31.14
N SER A 459 9.62 19.93 -30.87
CA SER A 459 8.46 19.02 -30.77
C SER A 459 7.51 19.38 -29.63
N PHE A 460 8.03 19.97 -28.54
CA PHE A 460 7.23 20.50 -27.43
C PHE A 460 6.73 21.93 -27.67
N GLY A 461 7.08 22.56 -28.79
CA GLY A 461 6.68 23.92 -29.13
C GLY A 461 7.43 25.00 -28.35
N LEU A 462 8.53 24.67 -27.67
CA LEU A 462 9.40 25.61 -26.97
C LEU A 462 10.32 26.37 -27.93
N LEU A 463 10.65 25.76 -29.07
CA LEU A 463 11.35 26.40 -30.19
C LEU A 463 10.48 26.38 -31.44
N THR A 464 10.57 27.45 -32.24
CA THR A 464 10.00 27.45 -33.59
C THR A 464 10.88 26.65 -34.55
N LYS A 465 10.27 26.14 -35.63
CA LYS A 465 11.00 25.43 -36.70
C LYS A 465 12.19 26.24 -37.24
N ASN A 466 12.02 27.54 -37.44
CA ASN A 466 13.09 28.42 -37.91
C ASN A 466 14.26 28.49 -36.93
N GLN A 467 13.99 28.54 -35.63
CA GLN A 467 15.02 28.56 -34.59
C GLN A 467 15.81 27.26 -34.55
N ALA A 468 15.11 26.12 -34.57
CA ALA A 468 15.72 24.79 -34.61
C ALA A 468 16.57 24.58 -35.87
N ASP A 469 16.04 24.94 -37.04
CA ASP A 469 16.77 24.84 -38.31
C ASP A 469 18.00 25.78 -38.33
N SER A 470 17.93 26.96 -37.70
CA SER A 470 19.09 27.86 -37.57
C SER A 470 20.20 27.28 -36.68
N LEU A 471 19.85 26.60 -35.58
CA LEU A 471 20.80 25.95 -34.69
C LEU A 471 21.58 24.86 -35.42
N GLU A 472 20.86 23.99 -36.15
CA GLU A 472 21.47 22.90 -36.91
C GLU A 472 22.38 23.42 -38.03
N LYS A 473 21.92 24.42 -38.80
CA LYS A 473 22.69 25.00 -39.90
C LYS A 473 23.97 25.68 -39.40
N GLY A 474 23.87 26.55 -38.40
CA GLY A 474 25.04 27.27 -37.90
C GLY A 474 26.04 26.38 -37.17
N ALA A 475 25.59 25.31 -36.49
CA ALA A 475 26.49 24.34 -35.88
C ALA A 475 27.28 23.56 -36.95
N SER A 476 26.61 23.18 -38.05
CA SER A 476 27.24 22.50 -39.18
C SER A 476 28.28 23.38 -39.88
N GLU A 477 27.97 24.66 -40.11
CA GLU A 477 28.90 25.63 -40.71
C GLU A 477 30.11 25.90 -39.81
N TRP A 478 29.91 26.02 -38.48
CA TRP A 478 30.99 26.24 -37.52
C TRP A 478 31.97 25.06 -37.47
N VAL A 479 31.48 23.82 -37.47
CA VAL A 479 32.34 22.63 -37.45
C VAL A 479 33.07 22.42 -38.79
N GLN A 480 32.45 22.77 -39.92
CA GLN A 480 33.12 22.80 -41.22
C GLN A 480 34.26 23.83 -41.27
N ALA A 481 34.10 25.00 -40.62
CA ALA A 481 35.12 26.04 -40.57
C ALA A 481 36.28 25.71 -39.62
N ALA A 482 36.04 24.97 -38.53
CA ALA A 482 37.02 24.68 -37.48
C ALA A 482 37.93 23.45 -37.73
N LEU A 483 37.84 22.79 -38.90
CA LEU A 483 38.57 21.54 -39.22
C LEU A 483 38.38 20.41 -38.18
N GLY A 484 37.26 20.44 -37.44
CA GLY A 484 36.92 19.44 -36.42
C GLY A 484 36.22 18.21 -37.02
N ASN A 485 36.05 17.15 -36.21
CA ASN A 485 35.29 15.97 -36.63
C ASN A 485 33.80 16.36 -36.86
N PRO A 486 33.23 16.17 -38.07
CA PRO A 486 31.84 16.51 -38.38
C PRO A 486 30.80 15.81 -37.48
N ASN A 487 31.16 14.65 -36.93
CA ASN A 487 30.27 13.89 -36.03
C ASN A 487 30.15 14.53 -34.64
N SER A 488 31.03 15.45 -34.25
CA SER A 488 30.92 16.23 -33.00
C SER A 488 29.82 17.30 -33.07
N ALA A 489 29.52 17.81 -34.27
CA ALA A 489 28.43 18.77 -34.50
C ALA A 489 27.04 18.12 -34.37
N ARG A 490 26.98 16.82 -34.70
CA ARG A 490 25.74 16.03 -34.74
C ARG A 490 25.24 15.59 -33.36
N SER A 491 26.08 15.60 -32.32
CA SER A 491 25.66 15.11 -31.01
C SER A 491 24.82 16.13 -30.24
N SER A 492 25.07 17.44 -30.38
CA SER A 492 24.12 18.50 -29.99
C SER A 492 24.56 19.91 -30.44
N PRO A 493 23.80 20.61 -31.31
CA PRO A 493 24.05 22.01 -31.68
C PRO A 493 24.16 22.98 -30.50
N PHE A 494 23.53 22.68 -29.36
CA PHE A 494 23.66 23.50 -28.15
C PHE A 494 25.06 23.49 -27.55
N ASN A 495 25.84 22.40 -27.72
CA ASN A 495 27.24 22.37 -27.30
C ASN A 495 28.06 23.45 -28.02
N VAL A 496 27.85 23.62 -29.33
CA VAL A 496 28.55 24.63 -30.14
C VAL A 496 27.99 26.03 -29.88
N TRP A 497 26.66 26.15 -29.77
CA TRP A 497 25.99 27.43 -29.59
C TRP A 497 26.30 28.09 -28.24
N MET A 498 26.37 27.29 -27.17
CA MET A 498 26.68 27.77 -25.82
C MET A 498 28.17 27.79 -25.49
N GLY A 499 28.97 26.92 -26.12
CA GLY A 499 30.41 26.81 -25.87
C GLY A 499 30.73 26.74 -24.37
N ASN A 500 31.57 27.64 -23.89
CA ASN A 500 32.03 27.69 -22.50
C ASN A 500 30.94 28.09 -21.48
N ALA A 501 29.75 28.49 -21.93
CA ALA A 501 28.63 28.84 -21.05
C ALA A 501 27.87 27.61 -20.52
N LEU A 502 28.03 26.44 -21.17
CA LEU A 502 27.41 25.20 -20.73
C LEU A 502 28.10 24.67 -19.46
N SER A 503 27.33 24.38 -18.41
CA SER A 503 27.85 23.77 -17.18
C SER A 503 27.02 22.56 -16.79
N SER A 504 27.69 21.47 -16.40
CA SER A 504 27.02 20.30 -15.82
C SER A 504 26.38 20.69 -14.49
N VAL A 505 25.15 20.24 -14.26
CA VAL A 505 24.45 20.48 -13.00
C VAL A 505 25.11 19.61 -11.93
N PRO A 506 25.59 20.20 -10.83
CA PRO A 506 26.18 19.41 -9.76
C PRO A 506 25.14 18.49 -9.15
N VAL A 507 25.58 17.33 -8.66
CA VAL A 507 24.73 16.44 -7.84
C VAL A 507 24.12 17.28 -6.71
N LYS A 508 22.78 17.33 -6.67
CA LYS A 508 22.02 18.24 -5.80
C LYS A 508 22.32 18.00 -4.33
N GLN A 509 22.60 16.75 -3.97
CA GLN A 509 22.90 16.34 -2.61
C GLN A 509 24.32 15.76 -2.52
N GLN A 510 25.13 16.33 -1.64
CA GLN A 510 26.45 15.81 -1.32
C GLN A 510 26.34 14.75 -0.22
N PRO A 511 27.24 13.75 -0.17
CA PRO A 511 27.28 12.80 0.92
C PRO A 511 27.43 13.50 2.28
N GLU A 512 26.66 13.05 3.25
CA GLU A 512 26.65 13.62 4.61
C GLU A 512 27.56 12.82 5.54
N GLU A 513 28.35 13.50 6.38
CA GLU A 513 29.23 12.87 7.37
C GLU A 513 28.70 13.10 8.79
N PHE A 514 28.17 12.04 9.40
CA PHE A 514 27.62 12.05 10.77
C PHE A 514 28.57 11.43 11.82
N GLY A 515 29.84 11.20 11.47
CA GLY A 515 30.79 10.52 12.36
C GLY A 515 30.41 9.05 12.65
N PHE A 516 30.52 8.64 13.93
CA PHE A 516 30.24 7.29 14.41
C PHE A 516 28.96 7.18 15.26
N GLU A 517 28.19 8.27 15.39
CA GLU A 517 26.96 8.27 16.17
C GLU A 517 25.80 7.66 15.38
N TYR A 518 25.10 6.72 16.01
CA TYR A 518 23.90 6.08 15.47
C TYR A 518 22.67 6.49 16.29
N GLU A 519 21.51 6.58 15.63
CA GLU A 519 20.22 6.65 16.31
C GLU A 519 20.08 5.42 17.21
N GLU A 520 19.56 5.61 18.42
CA GLU A 520 19.27 4.48 19.32
C GLU A 520 18.29 3.54 18.62
N ALA A 521 18.64 2.25 18.57
CA ALA A 521 17.74 1.24 18.04
C ALA A 521 16.45 1.24 18.87
N ASP A 522 15.31 1.06 18.20
CA ASP A 522 14.05 0.85 18.90
C ASP A 522 14.13 -0.51 19.62
N LEU A 523 14.47 -0.51 20.91
CA LEU A 523 14.67 -1.71 21.73
C LEU A 523 13.43 -2.62 21.74
N ALA A 524 12.23 -2.05 21.59
CA ALA A 524 10.99 -2.82 21.47
C ALA A 524 10.92 -3.53 20.11
N PHE A 525 11.46 -2.91 19.06
CA PHE A 525 11.65 -3.55 17.76
C PHE A 525 12.80 -4.55 17.75
N GLU A 526 13.90 -4.36 18.47
CA GLU A 526 14.93 -5.40 18.59
C GLU A 526 14.34 -6.67 19.20
N GLN A 527 13.54 -6.55 20.27
CA GLN A 527 12.87 -7.70 20.84
C GLN A 527 11.84 -8.31 19.89
N LEU A 528 11.00 -7.50 19.23
CA LEU A 528 10.03 -7.99 18.24
C LEU A 528 10.70 -8.60 17.00
N LYS A 529 11.78 -8.00 16.50
CA LYS A 529 12.54 -8.43 15.33
C LYS A 529 13.42 -9.63 15.67
N GLU A 530 14.03 -9.76 16.84
CA GLU A 530 14.65 -11.04 17.25
C GLU A 530 13.59 -12.15 17.36
N ILE A 531 12.39 -11.80 17.81
CA ILE A 531 11.23 -12.70 17.87
C ILE A 531 10.69 -13.01 16.45
N GLU A 532 10.81 -12.12 15.46
CA GLU A 532 10.19 -12.21 14.11
C GLU A 532 11.16 -12.55 12.97
N ALA A 533 12.44 -12.16 13.06
CA ALA A 533 13.49 -12.32 12.04
C ALA A 533 13.90 -13.78 11.84
N GLU A 534 13.56 -14.66 12.77
CA GLU A 534 13.70 -16.08 12.51
C GLU A 534 12.76 -16.56 11.39
N ASN A 535 11.77 -15.78 10.91
CA ASN A 535 10.82 -16.27 9.91
C ASN A 535 10.38 -15.23 8.87
N GLN A 536 11.25 -14.30 8.46
CA GLN A 536 11.05 -13.55 7.21
C GLN A 536 10.82 -14.55 6.07
N THR A 537 9.69 -14.41 5.40
CA THR A 537 9.38 -15.18 4.19
C THR A 537 9.80 -14.37 2.96
N LYS A 538 10.04 -15.04 1.82
CA LYS A 538 10.27 -14.35 0.53
C LYS A 538 9.19 -13.30 0.21
N ASP A 539 7.96 -13.52 0.69
CA ASP A 539 6.85 -12.57 0.56
C ASP A 539 7.12 -11.21 1.24
N ASP A 540 7.82 -11.20 2.38
CA ASP A 540 8.14 -9.95 3.10
C ASP A 540 9.26 -9.17 2.37
N GLU A 541 10.29 -9.86 1.86
CA GLU A 541 11.34 -9.26 1.01
C GLU A 541 10.76 -8.69 -0.31
N ASP A 542 9.77 -9.37 -0.89
CA ASP A 542 9.07 -8.92 -2.10
C ASP A 542 8.12 -7.74 -1.84
N PHE A 543 7.75 -7.49 -0.57
CA PHE A 543 6.96 -6.32 -0.20
C PHE A 543 7.84 -5.10 0.06
N GLU A 544 9.06 -5.29 0.60
CA GLU A 544 10.04 -4.23 0.82
C GLU A 544 10.84 -3.83 -0.43
N THR A 545 10.80 -4.64 -1.48
CA THR A 545 11.43 -4.34 -2.77
C THR A 545 10.40 -4.11 -3.87
N LEU A 546 10.65 -3.14 -4.74
CA LEU A 546 9.79 -2.85 -5.88
C LEU A 546 10.38 -3.45 -7.16
N ARG A 547 9.83 -4.59 -7.60
CA ARG A 547 10.25 -5.22 -8.87
C ARG A 547 9.67 -4.46 -10.06
N GLY A 548 10.55 -3.89 -10.91
CA GLY A 548 10.18 -3.09 -12.07
C GLY A 548 11.39 -2.55 -12.83
N GLU A 549 11.18 -1.95 -14.00
CA GLU A 549 12.22 -1.16 -14.67
C GLU A 549 12.29 0.22 -14.01
N THR A 550 13.50 0.65 -13.65
CA THR A 550 13.76 1.97 -13.06
C THR A 550 14.37 2.88 -14.13
N TYR A 551 13.81 4.07 -14.24
CA TYR A 551 14.19 5.08 -15.21
C TYR A 551 14.77 6.27 -14.44
N PRO A 552 16.10 6.44 -14.45
CA PRO A 552 16.72 7.54 -13.73
C PRO A 552 16.37 8.88 -14.38
N LEU A 553 16.24 9.89 -13.54
CA LEU A 553 15.92 11.26 -13.87
C LEU A 553 17.06 12.17 -13.39
N ALA A 554 17.51 13.08 -14.24
CA ALA A 554 18.55 14.03 -13.93
C ALA A 554 18.34 15.34 -14.69
N ASP A 555 18.65 16.42 -14.00
CA ASP A 555 18.94 17.71 -14.62
C ASP A 555 20.41 17.67 -15.08
N ASN A 556 20.68 17.58 -16.38
CA ASN A 556 22.02 17.25 -16.89
C ASN A 556 22.96 18.45 -16.96
N PHE A 557 22.51 19.51 -17.63
CA PHE A 557 23.30 20.70 -17.91
C PHE A 557 22.45 21.94 -17.77
N THR A 558 23.05 23.00 -17.24
CA THR A 558 22.41 24.31 -17.07
C THR A 558 23.40 25.43 -17.34
N TYR A 559 22.92 26.67 -17.27
CA TYR A 559 23.74 27.87 -17.26
C TYR A 559 23.92 28.39 -15.83
N LYS A 560 25.18 28.60 -15.43
CA LYS A 560 25.51 29.20 -14.14
C LYS A 560 25.05 30.65 -14.10
N LYS A 561 24.04 30.90 -13.29
CA LYS A 561 23.45 32.23 -13.05
C LYS A 561 24.54 33.29 -12.74
N PRO A 562 24.61 34.38 -13.51
CA PRO A 562 25.52 35.48 -13.22
C PRO A 562 25.20 36.11 -11.86
N PRO A 563 26.22 36.56 -11.10
CA PRO A 563 26.01 37.21 -9.80
C PRO A 563 25.05 38.41 -9.94
N GLY A 564 24.00 38.46 -9.10
CA GLY A 564 23.06 39.58 -9.06
C GLY A 564 21.91 39.56 -10.09
N MET A 565 21.80 38.55 -10.95
CA MET A 565 20.62 38.36 -11.81
C MET A 565 19.47 37.75 -11.00
N THR A 566 18.22 38.16 -11.19
CA THR A 566 17.03 37.50 -10.57
C THR A 566 16.39 36.55 -11.58
N GLU A 567 15.63 35.53 -11.14
CA GLU A 567 14.92 34.62 -12.05
C GLU A 567 13.94 35.38 -12.96
N ALA A 568 13.23 36.38 -12.42
CA ALA A 568 12.36 37.25 -13.21
C ALA A 568 13.11 37.96 -14.36
N LYS A 569 14.35 38.41 -14.09
CA LYS A 569 15.17 39.09 -15.10
C LYS A 569 15.76 38.11 -16.12
N ILE A 570 16.08 36.88 -15.70
CA ILE A 570 16.46 35.78 -16.60
C ILE A 570 15.31 35.52 -17.57
N HIS A 571 14.10 35.34 -17.05
CA HIS A 571 12.89 35.08 -17.82
C HIS A 571 12.58 36.20 -18.82
N GLU A 572 12.62 37.47 -18.39
CA GLU A 572 12.42 38.62 -19.28
C GLU A 572 13.46 38.69 -20.40
N THR A 573 14.74 38.49 -20.06
CA THR A 573 15.85 38.52 -21.02
C THR A 573 15.75 37.37 -22.02
N ALA A 574 15.40 36.17 -21.55
CA ALA A 574 15.21 35.00 -22.39
C ALA A 574 14.07 35.19 -23.39
N ILE A 575 12.90 35.66 -22.93
CA ILE A 575 11.75 35.95 -23.81
C ILE A 575 12.11 37.01 -24.86
N ALA A 576 12.81 38.07 -24.46
CA ALA A 576 13.25 39.10 -25.40
C ALA A 576 14.20 38.53 -26.47
N ALA A 577 15.14 37.67 -26.07
CA ALA A 577 16.08 37.01 -26.97
C ALA A 577 15.40 35.99 -27.90
N LEU A 578 14.41 35.24 -27.41
CA LEU A 578 13.65 34.23 -28.17
C LEU A 578 12.73 34.84 -29.25
N LYS A 579 12.54 36.16 -29.29
CA LYS A 579 11.92 36.83 -30.45
C LYS A 579 12.77 36.70 -31.71
N GLN A 580 14.08 36.51 -31.56
CA GLN A 580 14.98 36.29 -32.68
C GLN A 580 14.77 34.89 -33.26
N GLN A 581 14.53 34.83 -34.57
CA GLN A 581 14.30 33.57 -35.29
C GLN A 581 15.60 32.83 -35.62
N ASP A 582 16.69 33.58 -35.77
CA ASP A 582 18.02 33.03 -35.97
C ASP A 582 18.79 33.01 -34.64
N MET A 583 18.93 31.82 -34.05
CA MET A 583 19.51 31.63 -32.73
C MET A 583 20.96 32.12 -32.65
N TRP A 584 21.70 32.15 -33.77
CA TRP A 584 23.09 32.62 -33.79
C TRP A 584 23.21 34.14 -33.67
N LYS A 585 22.15 34.89 -33.98
CA LYS A 585 22.09 36.35 -33.76
C LYS A 585 21.82 36.74 -32.32
N ILE A 586 21.50 35.79 -31.45
CA ILE A 586 21.42 36.03 -30.01
C ILE A 586 22.85 36.24 -29.50
N ALA A 587 23.06 37.37 -28.83
CA ALA A 587 24.35 37.73 -28.25
C ALA A 587 24.83 36.63 -27.29
N GLU A 588 26.11 36.27 -27.38
CA GLU A 588 26.74 35.17 -26.62
C GLU A 588 26.42 35.20 -25.10
N PRO A 589 26.44 36.36 -24.40
CA PRO A 589 26.10 36.41 -22.98
C PRO A 589 24.64 36.04 -22.64
N HIS A 590 23.73 36.14 -23.61
CA HIS A 590 22.31 35.86 -23.42
C HIS A 590 21.94 34.41 -23.78
N ARG A 591 22.82 33.67 -24.46
CA ARG A 591 22.53 32.29 -24.90
C ARG A 591 22.29 31.35 -23.73
N GLY A 592 23.10 31.45 -22.68
CA GLY A 592 22.93 30.66 -21.46
C GLY A 592 21.64 30.98 -20.71
N VAL A 593 21.24 32.26 -20.68
CA VAL A 593 19.97 32.71 -20.09
C VAL A 593 18.78 32.12 -20.84
N VAL A 594 18.85 32.08 -22.18
CA VAL A 594 17.83 31.44 -23.03
C VAL A 594 17.76 29.94 -22.77
N TYR A 595 18.89 29.24 -22.73
CA TYR A 595 18.90 27.80 -22.49
C TYR A 595 18.32 27.44 -21.12
N ARG A 596 18.68 28.18 -20.05
CA ARG A 596 18.12 27.98 -18.70
C ARG A 596 16.61 28.23 -18.62
N TYR A 597 16.05 29.02 -19.53
CA TYR A 597 14.61 29.27 -19.61
C TYR A 597 13.87 28.19 -20.42
N LEU A 598 14.55 27.59 -21.39
CA LEU A 598 14.00 26.48 -22.19
C LEU A 598 14.04 25.14 -21.44
N GLN A 599 15.02 25.00 -20.54
CA GLN A 599 15.07 24.00 -19.49
C GLN A 599 14.02 24.32 -18.42
#